data_AF-A0A126YWT8-F1
#
_entry.id   AF-A0A126YWT8-F1
#
_cell.length_a   1.000
_cell.length_b   1.000
_cell.length_c   1.000
_cell.angle_alpha   90.00
_cell.angle_beta   90.00
_cell.angle_gamma   90.00
#
_symmetry.space_group_name_H-M   'P 1'
#
loop_
_entity.id
_entity.type
_entity.pdbx_description
1 polymer ?
#
loop_
_entity_poly.entity_id
_entity_poly.type
_entity_poly.pdbx_seq_one_letter_code
_entity_poly.pdbx_strand_id
1 'polypeptide(L)'
;MSDMWPSRVALLSVMAVVLAAVVSGCAAGPGSSSASPAVPQLDAHVAGELDTALAAVKQNPGVETATKRILITQTFKDKNGRDVTPEGLDAWNDAQLNPGSTEPTSPSGIRQGVPTERPTPPPGSTESHVFSASFTVEMKPDASASQTGMVPTTMAKKIAWTAVNLSLDTPAADGRIATTTSYSGTFDQTIPIETSTAVADGMTAIAEFPGLTGVEAGIPYTLRVDYGNLNLEGRLSEDQQARLRAVIAGTIFKDTTLHGAIPNGAKP
;
A
#
# COMPACT_ATOMS: atom_id res chain seq x y z
N MET A 1 8.50 -24.98 -32.17
CA MET A 1 9.76 -24.67 -31.48
C MET A 1 9.61 -23.27 -30.93
N SER A 2 9.63 -23.22 -29.62
CA SER A 2 9.26 -22.10 -28.75
C SER A 2 10.33 -21.03 -28.78
N ASP A 3 9.95 -19.76 -28.93
CA ASP A 3 10.75 -18.64 -28.44
C ASP A 3 9.87 -17.80 -27.54
N MET A 4 10.06 -18.04 -26.23
CA MET A 4 9.54 -17.27 -25.12
C MET A 4 10.26 -15.91 -25.10
N TRP A 5 9.50 -14.83 -25.26
CA TRP A 5 9.95 -13.50 -24.84
C TRP A 5 9.72 -13.33 -23.33
N PRO A 6 10.67 -12.72 -22.59
CA PRO A 6 10.46 -12.39 -21.20
C PRO A 6 9.50 -11.20 -21.09
N SER A 7 8.31 -11.45 -20.56
CA SER A 7 7.38 -10.41 -20.12
C SER A 7 8.07 -9.54 -19.07
N ARG A 8 8.37 -8.30 -19.43
CA ARG A 8 8.79 -7.25 -18.50
C ARG A 8 7.57 -6.87 -17.66
N VAL A 9 7.51 -7.35 -16.42
CA VAL A 9 6.63 -6.81 -15.40
C VAL A 9 7.13 -5.40 -15.09
N ALA A 10 6.37 -4.38 -15.48
CA ALA A 10 6.64 -3.02 -15.09
C ALA A 10 6.19 -2.85 -13.63
N LEU A 11 7.14 -2.72 -12.71
CA LEU A 11 6.86 -2.15 -11.39
C LEU A 11 6.46 -0.68 -11.60
N LEU A 12 5.18 -0.37 -11.48
CA LEU A 12 4.67 0.99 -11.41
C LEU A 12 4.37 1.31 -9.95
N SER A 13 5.16 2.21 -9.37
CA SER A 13 5.01 2.69 -8.00
C SER A 13 3.72 3.49 -7.85
N VAL A 14 2.75 2.95 -7.12
CA VAL A 14 1.58 3.69 -6.65
C VAL A 14 2.04 4.68 -5.57
N MET A 15 1.96 5.98 -5.85
CA MET A 15 2.16 7.02 -4.84
C MET A 15 0.98 7.05 -3.87
N ALA A 16 1.17 6.47 -2.68
CA ALA A 16 0.25 6.63 -1.56
C ALA A 16 0.41 8.02 -0.94
N VAL A 17 -0.67 8.80 -0.88
CA VAL A 17 -0.75 10.02 -0.07
C VAL A 17 -0.98 9.60 1.38
N VAL A 18 0.06 9.68 2.21
CA VAL A 18 0.02 9.30 3.63
C VAL A 18 -0.51 10.48 4.46
N LEU A 19 -1.69 10.33 5.07
CA LEU A 19 -2.16 11.23 6.13
C LEU A 19 -1.53 10.81 7.47
N ALA A 20 -0.80 11.73 8.10
CA ALA A 20 0.09 11.46 9.23
C ALA A 20 -0.51 11.88 10.58
N ALA A 21 -0.27 11.08 11.63
CA ALA A 21 -0.38 11.49 13.02
C ALA A 21 0.99 11.98 13.52
N VAL A 22 1.06 13.20 14.08
CA VAL A 22 2.29 13.79 14.61
C VAL A 22 2.40 13.49 16.10
N VAL A 23 3.47 12.84 16.53
CA VAL A 23 3.84 12.75 17.95
C VAL A 23 5.15 13.50 18.14
N SER A 24 5.10 14.65 18.81
CA SER A 24 6.29 15.43 19.17
C SER A 24 6.83 14.97 20.53
N GLY A 25 8.04 14.43 20.56
CA GLY A 25 8.79 14.18 21.80
C GLY A 25 9.83 15.27 22.04
N CYS A 26 9.87 15.84 23.24
CA CYS A 26 10.93 16.77 23.66
C CYS A 26 12.18 15.99 24.10
N ALA A 27 13.34 16.26 23.48
CA ALA A 27 14.62 15.81 23.99
C ALA A 27 15.16 16.83 25.03
N ALA A 28 15.30 16.40 26.28
CA ALA A 28 15.92 17.15 27.35
C ALA A 28 17.46 17.13 27.24
N GLY A 29 18.11 18.20 27.74
CA GLY A 29 19.51 18.58 27.56
C GLY A 29 20.61 17.69 28.19
N PRO A 30 21.84 18.24 28.34
CA PRO A 30 23.07 17.50 28.17
C PRO A 30 23.52 16.78 29.45
N GLY A 31 23.74 15.47 29.35
CA GLY A 31 24.37 14.64 30.37
C GLY A 31 24.92 13.37 29.75
N SER A 32 26.24 13.19 29.82
CA SER A 32 26.97 12.07 29.24
C SER A 32 26.44 10.70 29.65
N SER A 33 26.09 9.90 28.66
CA SER A 33 26.27 8.44 28.60
C SER A 33 26.14 8.06 27.12
N SER A 34 27.03 7.21 26.64
CA SER A 34 27.04 6.66 25.28
C SER A 34 25.85 5.71 25.06
N ALA A 35 24.62 6.22 25.20
CA ALA A 35 23.46 5.55 24.69
C ALA A 35 23.54 5.66 23.17
N SER A 36 23.70 4.54 22.46
CA SER A 36 23.32 4.49 21.06
C SER A 36 21.97 5.18 20.92
N PRO A 37 21.83 6.18 20.04
CA PRO A 37 20.57 6.90 19.91
C PRO A 37 19.48 5.88 19.61
N ALA A 38 18.58 5.68 20.57
CA ALA A 38 17.58 4.61 20.52
C ALA A 38 16.78 4.74 19.21
N VAL A 39 16.62 3.62 18.51
CA VAL A 39 15.71 3.55 17.36
C VAL A 39 14.34 3.96 17.87
N PRO A 40 13.67 4.97 17.30
CA PRO A 40 12.30 5.27 17.66
C PRO A 40 11.46 4.01 17.49
N GLN A 41 10.71 3.64 18.52
CA GLN A 41 9.87 2.46 18.50
C GLN A 41 8.43 2.85 18.22
N LEU A 42 7.74 2.02 17.45
CA LEU A 42 6.29 2.06 17.39
C LEU A 42 5.75 1.74 18.79
N ASP A 43 4.65 2.38 19.18
CA ASP A 43 3.97 2.08 20.42
C ASP A 43 3.62 0.57 20.50
N ALA A 44 3.88 -0.07 21.63
CA ALA A 44 3.75 -1.51 21.78
C ALA A 44 2.30 -2.00 21.63
N HIS A 45 1.32 -1.17 22.00
CA HIS A 45 -0.09 -1.48 21.80
C HIS A 45 -0.43 -1.46 20.31
N VAL A 46 -0.03 -0.41 19.60
CA VAL A 46 -0.22 -0.31 18.13
C VAL A 46 0.48 -1.47 17.41
N ALA A 47 1.72 -1.80 17.79
CA ALA A 47 2.43 -2.95 17.24
C ALA A 47 1.65 -4.26 17.42
N GLY A 48 1.09 -4.49 18.62
CA GLY A 48 0.27 -5.66 18.94
C GLY A 48 -1.05 -5.72 18.18
N GLU A 49 -1.71 -4.59 17.94
CA GLU A 49 -2.90 -4.50 17.08
C GLU A 49 -2.57 -4.91 15.64
N LEU A 50 -1.48 -4.40 15.09
CA LEU A 50 -1.04 -4.74 13.73
C LEU A 50 -0.68 -6.22 13.58
N ASP A 51 -0.04 -6.83 14.59
CA ASP A 51 0.24 -8.28 14.60
C ASP A 51 -1.04 -9.11 14.71
N THR A 52 -1.98 -8.68 15.55
CA THR A 52 -3.29 -9.33 15.67
C THR A 52 -4.08 -9.24 14.36
N ALA A 53 -4.03 -8.10 13.69
CA ALA A 53 -4.64 -7.90 12.38
C ALA A 53 -4.02 -8.81 11.32
N LEU A 54 -2.67 -8.88 11.26
CA LEU A 54 -1.96 -9.78 10.34
C LEU A 54 -2.35 -11.24 10.57
N ALA A 55 -2.37 -11.69 11.83
CA ALA A 55 -2.73 -13.05 12.20
C ALA A 55 -4.19 -13.37 11.82
N ALA A 56 -5.10 -12.42 12.00
CA ALA A 56 -6.51 -12.59 11.60
C ALA A 56 -6.66 -12.65 10.07
N VAL A 57 -5.97 -11.78 9.32
CA VAL A 57 -5.99 -11.81 7.84
C VAL A 57 -5.46 -13.12 7.30
N LYS A 58 -4.38 -13.67 7.87
CA LYS A 58 -3.83 -14.98 7.48
C LYS A 58 -4.82 -16.15 7.65
N GLN A 59 -5.85 -15.99 8.48
CA GLN A 59 -6.89 -17.01 8.68
C GLN A 59 -8.06 -16.86 7.70
N ASN A 60 -8.10 -15.80 6.89
CA ASN A 60 -9.14 -15.65 5.88
C ASN A 60 -8.98 -16.74 4.78
N PRO A 61 -10.05 -17.45 4.39
CA PRO A 61 -9.98 -18.62 3.52
C PRO A 61 -9.48 -18.35 2.10
N GLY A 62 -9.60 -17.11 1.61
CA GLY A 62 -9.11 -16.69 0.30
C GLY A 62 -7.68 -16.14 0.30
N VAL A 63 -7.03 -15.99 1.45
CA VAL A 63 -5.66 -15.45 1.53
C VAL A 63 -4.66 -16.57 1.28
N GLU A 64 -3.70 -16.33 0.40
CA GLU A 64 -2.55 -17.20 0.15
C GLU A 64 -1.38 -16.78 1.03
N THR A 65 -0.97 -15.52 0.92
CA THR A 65 0.06 -14.92 1.77
C THR A 65 -0.37 -13.56 2.30
N ALA A 66 0.14 -13.21 3.49
CA ALA A 66 -0.03 -11.87 4.03
C ALA A 66 1.24 -11.48 4.78
N THR A 67 1.76 -10.30 4.46
CA THR A 67 2.94 -9.71 5.08
C THR A 67 2.62 -8.31 5.58
N LYS A 68 3.45 -7.84 6.52
CA LYS A 68 3.36 -6.51 7.10
C LYS A 68 4.77 -5.93 7.13
N ARG A 69 4.90 -4.67 6.77
CA ARG A 69 6.11 -3.86 6.90
C ARG A 69 5.80 -2.62 7.73
N ILE A 70 6.64 -2.32 8.71
CA ILE A 70 6.58 -1.05 9.44
C ILE A 70 7.57 -0.08 8.79
N LEU A 71 7.10 1.12 8.49
CA LEU A 71 7.93 2.19 7.95
C LEU A 71 8.02 3.31 8.98
N ILE A 72 9.21 3.88 9.11
CA ILE A 72 9.44 5.14 9.80
C ILE A 72 10.01 6.13 8.81
N THR A 73 9.33 7.26 8.68
CA THR A 73 9.88 8.43 8.00
C THR A 73 10.51 9.32 9.05
N GLN A 74 11.83 9.47 8.98
CA GLN A 74 12.58 10.36 9.84
C GLN A 74 12.92 11.63 9.05
N THR A 75 12.56 12.77 9.59
CA THR A 75 12.88 14.07 9.01
C THR A 75 13.74 14.85 9.99
N PHE A 76 14.81 15.48 9.48
CA PHE A 76 15.59 16.41 10.28
C PHE A 76 15.46 17.78 9.67
N LYS A 77 15.25 18.77 10.52
CA LYS A 77 15.29 20.18 10.13
C LYS A 77 16.53 20.82 10.72
N ASP A 78 17.31 21.48 9.88
CA ASP A 78 18.41 22.32 10.36
C ASP A 78 17.87 23.51 11.18
N LYS A 79 18.77 24.30 11.78
CA LYS A 79 18.41 25.51 12.54
C LYS A 79 17.62 26.57 11.73
N ASN A 80 17.60 26.47 10.40
CA ASN A 80 16.88 27.35 9.49
C ASN A 80 15.57 26.71 8.98
N GLY A 81 15.19 25.53 9.49
CA GLY A 81 13.98 24.81 9.10
C GLY A 81 14.09 24.00 7.80
N ARG A 82 15.29 23.85 7.22
CA ARG A 82 15.51 23.11 5.97
C ARG A 82 15.62 21.61 6.23
N ASP A 83 14.97 20.82 5.40
CA ASP A 83 15.04 19.37 5.46
C ASP A 83 16.46 18.90 5.13
N VAL A 84 17.02 18.08 6.01
CA VAL A 84 18.33 17.45 5.87
C VAL A 84 18.18 15.97 6.21
N THR A 85 18.43 15.08 5.25
CA THR A 85 18.35 13.63 5.48
C THR A 85 19.77 13.05 5.51
N PRO A 86 20.22 12.46 6.63
CA PRO A 86 21.46 11.70 6.66
C PRO A 86 21.46 10.58 5.61
N GLU A 87 22.56 10.42 4.89
CA GLU A 87 22.73 9.32 3.95
C GLU A 87 22.65 7.96 4.67
N GLY A 88 21.96 6.99 4.06
CA GLY A 88 21.83 5.63 4.61
C GLY A 88 20.79 5.47 5.72
N LEU A 89 20.09 6.53 6.11
CA LEU A 89 19.12 6.47 7.22
C LEU A 89 17.91 5.58 6.93
N ASP A 90 17.38 5.64 5.70
CA ASP A 90 16.24 4.81 5.31
C ASP A 90 16.59 3.32 5.32
N ALA A 91 17.80 2.97 4.86
CA ALA A 91 18.29 1.60 4.87
C ALA A 91 18.52 1.09 6.31
N TRP A 92 19.03 1.94 7.20
CA TRP A 92 19.17 1.61 8.62
C TRP A 92 17.80 1.39 9.26
N ASN A 93 16.86 2.33 9.06
CA ASN A 93 15.51 2.25 9.61
C ASN A 93 14.76 0.98 9.19
N ASP A 94 14.83 0.62 7.90
CA ASP A 94 14.16 -0.57 7.38
C ASP A 94 14.68 -1.86 8.03
N ALA A 95 16.00 -1.97 8.21
CA ALA A 95 16.61 -3.14 8.83
C ALA A 95 16.27 -3.29 10.32
N GLN A 96 16.10 -2.17 11.04
CA GLN A 96 15.74 -2.21 12.45
C GLN A 96 14.26 -2.55 12.68
N LEU A 97 13.37 -2.07 11.80
CA LEU A 97 11.93 -2.25 11.96
C LEU A 97 11.39 -3.54 11.32
N ASN A 98 12.08 -4.09 10.33
CA ASN A 98 11.65 -5.28 9.60
C ASN A 98 12.73 -6.37 9.57
N PRO A 99 13.16 -6.88 10.74
CA PRO A 99 14.24 -7.87 10.81
C PRO A 99 13.82 -9.15 10.07
N GLY A 100 14.48 -9.43 8.93
CA GLY A 100 14.17 -10.57 8.05
C GLY A 100 13.58 -10.21 6.69
N SER A 101 13.32 -8.94 6.39
CA SER A 101 13.01 -8.50 5.02
C SER A 101 14.23 -8.72 4.11
N THR A 102 14.09 -9.52 3.05
CA THR A 102 15.18 -9.86 2.13
C THR A 102 15.42 -8.81 1.04
N GLU A 103 14.66 -7.71 1.02
CA GLU A 103 14.68 -6.76 -0.08
C GLU A 103 15.05 -5.34 0.39
N PRO A 104 16.32 -4.93 0.28
CA PRO A 104 16.67 -3.52 0.40
C PRO A 104 16.17 -2.79 -0.85
N THR A 105 15.09 -2.03 -0.74
CA THR A 105 14.63 -1.12 -1.79
C THR A 105 15.57 0.08 -1.86
N SER A 106 16.68 -0.07 -2.58
CA SER A 106 17.48 1.05 -3.05
C SER A 106 17.34 1.16 -4.58
N PRO A 107 16.85 2.29 -5.13
CA PRO A 107 16.62 2.46 -6.57
C PRO A 107 17.90 2.42 -7.41
N SER A 108 19.07 2.43 -6.77
CA SER A 108 20.38 2.47 -7.45
C SER A 108 21.00 1.10 -7.74
N GLY A 109 20.37 -0.03 -7.36
CA GLY A 109 20.87 -1.37 -7.67
C GLY A 109 22.22 -1.75 -7.04
N ILE A 110 22.84 -0.85 -6.27
CA ILE A 110 24.02 -1.14 -5.47
C ILE A 110 23.55 -1.69 -4.13
N ARG A 111 23.92 -2.94 -3.82
CA ARG A 111 23.83 -3.50 -2.47
C ARG A 111 24.80 -2.74 -1.56
N GLN A 112 24.43 -1.55 -1.11
CA GLN A 112 25.06 -0.99 0.08
C GLN A 112 24.67 -1.90 1.25
N GLY A 113 25.67 -2.43 1.96
CA GLY A 113 25.41 -3.19 3.18
C GLY A 113 24.55 -2.35 4.12
N VAL A 114 23.58 -2.97 4.79
CA VAL A 114 22.77 -2.31 5.81
C VAL A 114 23.72 -1.67 6.83
N PRO A 115 23.66 -0.35 7.07
CA PRO A 115 24.47 0.28 8.11
C PRO A 115 24.16 -0.39 9.44
N THR A 116 25.18 -0.85 10.17
CA THR A 116 24.99 -1.41 11.52
C THR A 116 24.81 -0.33 12.58
N GLU A 117 25.27 0.88 12.30
CA GLU A 117 25.15 2.05 13.17
C GLU A 117 24.17 3.06 12.60
N ARG A 118 23.45 3.75 13.49
CA ARG A 118 22.53 4.81 13.10
C ARG A 118 23.31 5.98 12.49
N PRO A 119 22.96 6.46 11.29
CA PRO A 119 23.58 7.65 10.73
C PRO A 119 23.46 8.86 11.66
N THR A 120 24.59 9.55 11.86
CA THR A 120 24.65 10.73 12.74
C THR A 120 23.88 11.89 12.13
N PRO A 121 22.89 12.46 12.85
CA PRO A 121 22.18 13.64 12.36
C PRO A 121 23.07 14.89 12.34
N PRO A 122 22.82 15.87 11.45
CA PRO A 122 23.57 17.11 11.44
C PRO A 122 23.52 17.83 12.79
N PRO A 123 24.64 18.42 13.27
CA PRO A 123 24.66 19.14 14.55
C PRO A 123 23.62 20.25 14.62
N GLY A 124 22.84 20.28 15.70
CA GLY A 124 21.79 21.28 15.91
C GLY A 124 20.53 21.10 15.05
N SER A 125 20.36 19.94 14.42
CA SER A 125 19.10 19.60 13.76
C SER A 125 18.03 19.14 14.76
N THR A 126 16.76 19.39 14.44
CA THR A 126 15.60 18.85 15.14
C THR A 126 15.09 17.65 14.36
N GLU A 127 14.87 16.54 15.06
CA GLU A 127 14.36 15.31 14.48
C GLU A 127 12.84 15.16 14.69
N SER A 128 12.15 14.60 13.70
CA SER A 128 10.74 14.22 13.78
C SER A 128 10.51 12.88 13.13
N HIS A 129 9.55 12.13 13.66
CA HIS A 129 9.26 10.76 13.25
C HIS A 129 7.79 10.61 12.89
N VAL A 130 7.53 9.90 11.80
CA VAL A 130 6.19 9.43 11.43
C VAL A 130 6.27 7.94 11.19
N PHE A 131 5.42 7.17 11.88
CA PHE A 131 5.27 5.75 11.62
C PHE A 131 4.11 5.50 10.67
N SER A 132 4.26 4.47 9.83
CA SER A 132 3.17 3.87 9.08
C SER A 132 3.37 2.36 8.99
N ALA A 133 2.31 1.64 8.65
CA ALA A 133 2.37 0.21 8.36
C ALA A 133 1.80 -0.06 6.97
N SER A 134 2.46 -0.94 6.23
CA SER A 134 2.00 -1.44 4.93
C SER A 134 1.75 -2.93 5.03
N PHE A 135 0.55 -3.36 4.69
CA PHE A 135 0.19 -4.76 4.54
C PHE A 135 0.15 -5.10 3.06
N THR A 136 0.75 -6.22 2.69
CA THR A 136 0.62 -6.80 1.35
C THR A 136 -0.02 -8.16 1.52
N VAL A 137 -1.17 -8.35 0.88
CA VAL A 137 -1.96 -9.57 0.96
C VAL A 137 -2.13 -10.12 -0.46
N GLU A 138 -1.60 -11.31 -0.69
CA GLU A 138 -1.83 -12.07 -1.91
C GLU A 138 -3.00 -13.01 -1.69
N MET A 139 -4.02 -12.87 -2.53
CA MET A 139 -5.18 -13.74 -2.54
C MET A 139 -4.88 -15.01 -3.35
N LYS A 140 -5.63 -16.08 -3.07
CA LYS A 140 -5.64 -17.26 -3.92
C LYS A 140 -6.21 -16.90 -5.31
N PRO A 141 -5.76 -17.55 -6.39
CA PRO A 141 -6.30 -17.30 -7.73
C PRO A 141 -7.81 -17.52 -7.85
N ASP A 142 -8.38 -18.45 -7.07
CA ASP A 142 -9.80 -18.78 -7.05
C ASP A 142 -10.59 -18.07 -5.92
N ALA A 143 -9.98 -17.10 -5.24
CA ALA A 143 -10.65 -16.34 -4.21
C ALA A 143 -11.87 -15.60 -4.75
N SER A 144 -13.03 -15.88 -4.17
CA SER A 144 -14.27 -15.16 -4.44
C SER A 144 -14.22 -13.72 -3.95
N ALA A 145 -15.02 -12.84 -4.55
CA ALA A 145 -15.13 -11.45 -4.12
C ALA A 145 -15.54 -11.29 -2.64
N SER A 146 -16.37 -12.19 -2.09
CA SER A 146 -16.69 -12.16 -0.66
C SER A 146 -15.47 -12.46 0.22
N GLN A 147 -14.58 -13.37 -0.23
CA GLN A 147 -13.35 -13.69 0.50
C GLN A 147 -12.34 -12.55 0.40
N THR A 148 -12.24 -11.91 -0.76
CA THR A 148 -11.41 -10.71 -1.01
C THR A 148 -11.89 -9.53 -0.18
N GLY A 149 -13.20 -9.23 -0.20
CA GLY A 149 -13.80 -8.15 0.62
C GLY A 149 -13.66 -8.38 2.13
N MET A 150 -13.53 -9.62 2.59
CA MET A 150 -13.34 -9.90 4.01
C MET A 150 -12.01 -9.36 4.55
N VAL A 151 -10.96 -9.24 3.74
CA VAL A 151 -9.63 -8.78 4.19
C VAL A 151 -9.66 -7.36 4.81
N PRO A 152 -10.07 -6.31 4.08
CA PRO A 152 -10.12 -4.95 4.65
C PRO A 152 -11.08 -4.86 5.85
N THR A 153 -12.19 -5.59 5.83
CA THR A 153 -13.12 -5.66 6.96
C THR A 153 -12.48 -6.31 8.20
N THR A 154 -11.73 -7.41 8.02
CA THR A 154 -11.00 -8.08 9.11
C THR A 154 -9.94 -7.16 9.70
N MET A 155 -9.19 -6.43 8.86
CA MET A 155 -8.19 -5.47 9.33
C MET A 155 -8.83 -4.30 10.11
N ALA A 156 -9.90 -3.70 9.58
CA ALA A 156 -10.60 -2.58 10.22
C ALA A 156 -11.20 -2.91 11.59
N LYS A 157 -11.47 -4.21 11.87
CA LYS A 157 -11.93 -4.68 13.20
C LYS A 157 -10.80 -4.82 14.23
N LYS A 158 -9.54 -4.82 13.80
CA LYS A 158 -8.37 -5.14 14.62
C LYS A 158 -7.40 -3.97 14.77
N ILE A 159 -7.53 -2.97 13.91
CA ILE A 159 -6.68 -1.80 13.85
C ILE A 159 -7.56 -0.59 14.19
N ALA A 160 -7.05 0.32 15.02
CA ALA A 160 -7.68 1.62 15.29
C ALA A 160 -6.70 2.75 14.96
N TRP A 161 -6.05 2.67 13.79
CA TRP A 161 -4.94 3.54 13.41
C TRP A 161 -4.98 3.92 11.92
N THR A 162 -4.81 5.20 11.63
CA THR A 162 -4.93 5.77 10.28
C THR A 162 -3.69 5.59 9.41
N ALA A 163 -2.50 5.45 9.98
CA ALA A 163 -1.27 5.34 9.18
C ALA A 163 -1.03 3.91 8.67
N VAL A 164 -2.11 3.25 8.22
CA VAL A 164 -2.08 1.89 7.68
C VAL A 164 -2.52 1.89 6.22
N ASN A 165 -1.72 1.22 5.40
CA ASN A 165 -2.01 0.94 4.01
C ASN A 165 -2.14 -0.58 3.82
N LEU A 166 -3.06 -0.99 2.96
CA LEU A 166 -3.22 -2.37 2.50
C LEU A 166 -3.11 -2.40 0.98
N SER A 167 -2.27 -3.26 0.44
CA SER A 167 -2.31 -3.74 -0.94
C SER A 167 -2.88 -5.14 -0.97
N LEU A 168 -3.92 -5.34 -1.78
CA LEU A 168 -4.60 -6.61 -1.95
C LEU A 168 -4.46 -7.05 -3.40
N ASP A 169 -3.63 -8.07 -3.62
CA ASP A 169 -3.28 -8.57 -4.94
C ASP A 169 -4.03 -9.87 -5.21
N THR A 170 -4.87 -9.89 -6.24
CA THR A 170 -5.54 -11.11 -6.71
C THR A 170 -4.88 -11.57 -8.00
N PRO A 171 -4.25 -12.76 -8.01
CA PRO A 171 -3.63 -13.30 -9.22
C PRO A 171 -4.64 -13.47 -10.37
N ALA A 172 -4.08 -13.58 -11.58
CA ALA A 172 -4.85 -13.96 -12.76
C ALA A 172 -5.44 -15.37 -12.59
N ALA A 173 -6.61 -15.57 -13.19
CA ALA A 173 -7.31 -16.85 -13.25
C ALA A 173 -7.91 -17.05 -14.64
N ASP A 174 -8.53 -18.20 -14.90
CA ASP A 174 -9.13 -18.48 -16.20
C ASP A 174 -10.16 -17.40 -16.59
N GLY A 175 -9.88 -16.69 -17.69
CA GLY A 175 -10.74 -15.61 -18.18
C GLY A 175 -10.65 -14.29 -17.41
N ARG A 176 -9.76 -14.17 -16.41
CA ARG A 176 -9.63 -12.98 -15.56
C ARG A 176 -8.16 -12.57 -15.37
N ILE A 177 -7.83 -11.31 -15.65
CA ILE A 177 -6.48 -10.80 -15.40
C ILE A 177 -6.22 -10.54 -13.90
N ALA A 178 -4.95 -10.34 -13.54
CA ALA A 178 -4.58 -9.97 -12.18
C ALA A 178 -5.12 -8.58 -11.82
N THR A 179 -5.40 -8.37 -10.54
CA THR A 179 -5.92 -7.10 -10.02
C THR A 179 -5.22 -6.70 -8.73
N THR A 180 -5.03 -5.40 -8.53
CA THR A 180 -4.56 -4.84 -7.26
C THR A 180 -5.59 -3.87 -6.70
N THR A 181 -5.94 -4.02 -5.42
CA THR A 181 -6.76 -3.05 -4.70
C THR A 181 -5.98 -2.49 -3.52
N SER A 182 -5.84 -1.17 -3.46
CA SER A 182 -5.18 -0.49 -2.36
C SER A 182 -6.20 0.20 -1.44
N TYR A 183 -6.01 0.10 -0.13
CA TYR A 183 -6.76 0.85 0.87
C TYR A 183 -5.79 1.69 1.68
N SER A 184 -6.03 3.00 1.78
CA SER A 184 -5.15 3.92 2.49
C SER A 184 -5.94 4.77 3.49
N GLY A 185 -5.44 4.84 4.72
CA GLY A 185 -6.03 5.69 5.74
C GLY A 185 -7.39 5.24 6.29
N THR A 186 -7.84 4.03 5.94
CA THR A 186 -9.23 3.56 6.16
C THR A 186 -9.45 2.80 7.46
N PHE A 187 -8.40 2.53 8.25
CA PHE A 187 -8.42 1.52 9.32
C PHE A 187 -8.59 2.09 10.75
N ASP A 188 -9.01 3.34 10.91
CA ASP A 188 -9.50 3.90 12.17
C ASP A 188 -11.04 3.90 12.27
N GLN A 189 -11.71 3.37 11.25
CA GLN A 189 -13.15 3.30 11.12
C GLN A 189 -13.60 1.89 10.73
N THR A 190 -14.91 1.64 10.80
CA THR A 190 -15.47 0.40 10.29
C THR A 190 -15.54 0.43 8.77
N ILE A 191 -15.03 -0.63 8.13
CA ILE A 191 -15.26 -0.92 6.72
C ILE A 191 -16.39 -1.96 6.64
N PRO A 192 -17.60 -1.62 6.13
CA PRO A 192 -18.68 -2.58 5.99
C PRO A 192 -18.31 -3.69 5.00
N ILE A 193 -18.70 -4.92 5.33
CA ILE A 193 -18.38 -6.08 4.47
C ILE A 193 -19.01 -5.91 3.09
N GLU A 194 -20.24 -5.40 3.03
CA GLU A 194 -20.98 -5.15 1.79
C GLU A 194 -20.24 -4.20 0.87
N THR A 195 -19.65 -3.12 1.42
CA THR A 195 -18.85 -2.16 0.66
C THR A 195 -17.58 -2.82 0.10
N SER A 196 -16.83 -3.52 0.94
CA SER A 196 -15.59 -4.18 0.52
C SER A 196 -15.82 -5.33 -0.47
N THR A 197 -16.93 -6.07 -0.34
CA THR A 197 -17.33 -7.11 -1.29
C THR A 197 -17.75 -6.47 -2.62
N ALA A 198 -18.51 -5.37 -2.62
CA ALA A 198 -18.88 -4.68 -3.84
C ALA A 198 -17.67 -4.13 -4.62
N VAL A 199 -16.61 -3.67 -3.92
CA VAL A 199 -15.32 -3.32 -4.52
C VAL A 199 -14.69 -4.54 -5.19
N ALA A 200 -14.58 -5.66 -4.46
CA ALA A 200 -14.00 -6.88 -5.00
C ALA A 200 -14.79 -7.44 -6.21
N ASP A 201 -16.13 -7.45 -6.13
CA ASP A 201 -17.02 -7.85 -7.22
C ASP A 201 -16.81 -6.97 -8.47
N GLY A 202 -16.70 -5.65 -8.27
CA GLY A 202 -16.43 -4.71 -9.35
C GLY A 202 -15.07 -4.97 -10.02
N MET A 203 -14.03 -5.22 -9.23
CA MET A 203 -12.69 -5.55 -9.73
C MET A 203 -12.70 -6.85 -10.53
N THR A 204 -13.40 -7.88 -10.04
CA THR A 204 -13.58 -9.16 -10.75
C THR A 204 -14.29 -8.97 -12.09
N ALA A 205 -15.43 -8.28 -12.10
CA ALA A 205 -16.20 -8.04 -13.33
C ALA A 205 -15.41 -7.27 -14.39
N ILE A 206 -14.61 -6.28 -13.96
CA ILE A 206 -13.75 -5.51 -14.87
C ILE A 206 -12.59 -6.35 -15.39
N ALA A 207 -11.94 -7.14 -14.52
CA ALA A 207 -10.79 -7.97 -14.88
C ALA A 207 -11.14 -9.14 -15.81
N GLU A 208 -12.41 -9.52 -15.93
CA GLU A 208 -12.89 -10.48 -16.92
C GLU A 208 -13.03 -9.86 -18.33
N PHE A 209 -12.89 -8.54 -18.46
CA PHE A 209 -13.09 -7.86 -19.73
C PHE A 209 -11.95 -8.15 -20.73
N PRO A 210 -12.24 -8.73 -21.92
CA PRO A 210 -11.21 -9.06 -22.89
C PRO A 210 -10.47 -7.82 -23.44
N GLY A 211 -9.14 -7.89 -23.44
CA GLY A 211 -8.25 -6.85 -23.98
C GLY A 211 -7.64 -5.92 -22.93
N LEU A 212 -8.03 -6.08 -21.65
CA LEU A 212 -7.30 -5.48 -20.54
C LEU A 212 -6.04 -6.29 -20.20
N THR A 213 -5.03 -5.60 -19.68
CA THR A 213 -3.77 -6.17 -19.19
C THR A 213 -3.49 -5.84 -17.73
N GLY A 214 -4.20 -4.86 -17.15
CA GLY A 214 -4.10 -4.50 -15.74
C GLY A 214 -5.36 -3.78 -15.24
N VAL A 215 -5.74 -4.05 -13.99
CA VAL A 215 -6.82 -3.35 -13.27
C VAL A 215 -6.32 -3.04 -11.87
N GLU A 216 -6.32 -1.77 -11.52
CA GLU A 216 -5.90 -1.31 -10.19
C GLU A 216 -6.95 -0.36 -9.62
N ALA A 217 -7.24 -0.49 -8.33
CA ALA A 217 -8.12 0.43 -7.63
C ALA A 217 -7.47 1.00 -6.37
N GLY A 218 -7.74 2.27 -6.10
CA GLY A 218 -7.38 2.97 -4.87
C GLY A 218 -8.62 3.36 -4.10
N ILE A 219 -8.80 2.82 -2.90
CA ILE A 219 -9.94 3.06 -2.03
C ILE A 219 -9.52 4.03 -0.92
N PRO A 220 -9.96 5.30 -0.96
CA PRO A 220 -9.56 6.30 0.02
C PRO A 220 -10.24 6.06 1.38
N TYR A 221 -9.73 6.73 2.42
CA TYR A 221 -10.31 6.71 3.77
C TYR A 221 -11.80 7.03 3.83
N THR A 222 -12.37 7.78 2.88
CA THR A 222 -13.81 8.08 2.87
C THR A 222 -14.66 6.87 2.45
N LEU A 223 -14.03 5.80 1.96
CA LEU A 223 -14.65 4.64 1.30
C LEU A 223 -15.51 5.03 0.08
N ARG A 224 -15.47 6.29 -0.34
CA ARG A 224 -16.17 6.75 -1.53
C ARG A 224 -15.34 6.40 -2.75
N VAL A 225 -15.91 5.54 -3.57
CA VAL A 225 -15.34 5.12 -4.84
C VAL A 225 -15.66 6.18 -5.88
N ASP A 226 -14.91 7.29 -5.84
CA ASP A 226 -15.10 8.48 -6.67
C ASP A 226 -13.96 8.64 -7.72
N TYR A 227 -13.88 9.83 -8.34
CA TYR A 227 -12.85 10.24 -9.30
C TYR A 227 -11.43 9.80 -8.88
N GLY A 228 -10.69 9.14 -9.79
CA GLY A 228 -9.27 8.78 -9.58
C GLY A 228 -9.02 7.39 -9.01
N ASN A 229 -10.07 6.66 -8.63
CA ASN A 229 -9.93 5.42 -7.86
C ASN A 229 -9.80 4.14 -8.69
N LEU A 230 -9.80 4.23 -10.03
CA LEU A 230 -9.69 3.09 -10.95
C LEU A 230 -8.71 3.40 -12.10
N ASN A 231 -7.67 2.58 -12.21
CA ASN A 231 -6.67 2.62 -13.27
C ASN A 231 -6.77 1.34 -14.12
N LEU A 232 -6.89 1.51 -15.44
CA LEU A 232 -7.06 0.40 -16.38
C LEU A 232 -5.97 0.44 -17.45
N GLU A 233 -5.34 -0.72 -17.66
CA GLU A 233 -4.35 -0.91 -18.71
C GLU A 233 -4.88 -1.84 -19.79
N GLY A 234 -4.60 -1.50 -21.05
CA GLY A 234 -5.00 -2.30 -22.20
C GLY A 234 -5.05 -1.49 -23.48
N ARG A 235 -5.31 -2.17 -24.60
CA ARG A 235 -5.57 -1.53 -25.89
C ARG A 235 -6.92 -2.00 -26.40
N LEU A 236 -7.89 -1.10 -26.39
CA LEU A 236 -9.28 -1.38 -26.70
C LEU A 236 -9.74 -0.52 -27.89
N SER A 237 -10.49 -1.12 -28.82
CA SER A 237 -11.25 -0.38 -29.83
C SER A 237 -12.36 0.45 -29.17
N GLU A 238 -12.93 1.43 -29.89
CA GLU A 238 -14.04 2.24 -29.37
C GLU A 238 -15.24 1.39 -28.92
N ASP A 239 -15.61 0.36 -29.70
CA ASP A 239 -16.67 -0.58 -29.33
C ASP A 239 -16.34 -1.40 -28.07
N GLN A 240 -15.07 -1.75 -27.87
CA GLN A 240 -14.62 -2.40 -26.63
C GLN A 240 -14.68 -1.42 -25.46
N GLN A 241 -14.28 -0.17 -25.65
CA GLN A 241 -14.37 0.87 -24.61
C GLN A 241 -15.82 1.13 -24.20
N ALA A 242 -16.76 1.20 -25.15
CA ALA A 242 -18.18 1.37 -24.85
C ALA A 242 -18.74 0.20 -24.03
N ARG A 243 -18.38 -1.04 -24.37
CA ARG A 243 -18.78 -2.24 -23.60
C ARG A 243 -18.15 -2.28 -22.21
N LEU A 244 -16.88 -1.92 -22.09
CA LEU A 244 -16.20 -1.82 -20.80
C LEU A 244 -16.88 -0.79 -19.90
N ARG A 245 -17.26 0.38 -20.42
CA ARG A 245 -18.03 1.38 -19.67
C ARG A 245 -19.37 0.84 -19.18
N ALA A 246 -20.06 0.04 -19.98
CA ALA A 246 -21.31 -0.61 -19.57
C ALA A 246 -21.10 -1.60 -18.40
N VAL A 247 -19.97 -2.35 -18.40
CA VAL A 247 -19.58 -3.20 -17.26
C VAL A 247 -19.36 -2.34 -16.03
N ILE A 248 -18.53 -1.29 -16.13
CA ILE A 248 -18.19 -0.39 -15.01
C ILE A 248 -19.44 0.27 -14.42
N ALA A 249 -20.38 0.70 -15.27
CA ALA A 249 -21.65 1.29 -14.85
C ALA A 249 -22.53 0.35 -14.00
N GLY A 250 -22.33 -0.97 -14.10
CA GLY A 250 -22.99 -1.98 -13.28
C GLY A 250 -22.31 -2.27 -11.93
N THR A 251 -21.19 -1.62 -11.64
CA THR A 251 -20.38 -1.88 -10.44
C THR A 251 -20.40 -0.71 -9.45
N ILE A 252 -19.74 -0.87 -8.30
CA ILE A 252 -19.49 0.25 -7.38
C ILE A 252 -18.63 1.36 -8.01
N PHE A 253 -17.89 1.05 -9.09
CA PHE A 253 -17.05 2.01 -9.81
C PHE A 253 -17.80 2.88 -10.82
N LYS A 254 -19.13 2.79 -10.90
CA LYS A 254 -19.96 3.47 -11.91
C LYS A 254 -19.77 4.99 -11.99
N ASP A 255 -19.43 5.62 -10.86
CA ASP A 255 -19.25 7.07 -10.76
C ASP A 255 -17.77 7.48 -10.88
N THR A 256 -16.86 6.50 -11.06
CA THR A 256 -15.43 6.76 -11.26
C THR A 256 -15.15 7.20 -12.70
N THR A 257 -14.21 8.11 -12.84
CA THR A 257 -13.58 8.42 -14.12
C THR A 257 -12.39 7.50 -14.34
N LEU A 258 -12.22 7.00 -15.57
CA LEU A 258 -11.13 6.07 -15.89
C LEU A 258 -9.80 6.81 -15.96
N HIS A 259 -8.77 6.30 -15.29
CA HIS A 259 -7.38 6.69 -15.51
C HIS A 259 -6.62 5.54 -16.21
N GLY A 260 -5.61 5.88 -17.02
CA GLY A 260 -4.80 4.91 -17.78
C GLY A 260 -4.78 5.17 -19.29
N ALA A 261 -4.34 4.17 -20.06
CA ALA A 261 -4.17 4.27 -21.52
C ALA A 261 -5.49 4.35 -22.31
N ILE A 262 -6.64 4.23 -21.63
CA ILE A 262 -7.97 4.27 -22.23
C ILE A 262 -8.53 5.69 -22.03
N PRO A 263 -8.67 6.51 -23.08
CA PRO A 263 -9.08 7.90 -22.94
C PRO A 263 -10.52 7.99 -22.41
N ASN A 264 -10.73 8.98 -21.53
CA ASN A 264 -11.99 9.14 -20.81
C ASN A 264 -13.18 9.52 -21.68
N GLY A 265 -13.02 9.72 -23.01
CA GLY A 265 -14.09 10.05 -23.95
C GLY A 265 -15.02 11.09 -23.36
N ALA A 266 -14.63 12.37 -23.46
CA ALA A 266 -15.27 13.49 -22.79
C ALA A 266 -16.78 13.29 -22.63
N LYS A 267 -17.26 13.28 -21.37
CA LYS A 267 -18.71 13.38 -21.12
C LYS A 267 -19.22 14.60 -21.90
N PRO A 268 -20.28 14.48 -22.70
CA PRO A 268 -20.94 15.65 -23.28
C PRO A 268 -21.51 16.55 -22.17
#